data_AF-A0A964MAN8-F1
#
_entry.id   AF-A0A964MAN8-F1
#
_cell.length_a   1.000
_cell.length_b   1.000
_cell.length_c   1.000
_cell.angle_alpha   90.00
_cell.angle_beta   90.00
_cell.angle_gamma   90.00
#
_symmetry.space_group_name_H-M   'P 1'
#
loop_
_entity.id
_entity.type
_entity.pdbx_description
1 polymer ?
#
loop_
_entity_poly.entity_id
_entity_poly.type
_entity_poly.pdbx_seq_one_letter_code
_entity_poly.pdbx_strand_id
1 'polypeptide(L)'
;MKHSQDILRIYLPSEAAAKASSATLDPAGTEQALRHLTDIYTSMAAYMPRGVRTGQAQLERGVRSDQTLMLADVTGFTTLSERLSRIGKEGAEEVTGIINSYFSPIIKIVGNYGGDVICFIGDALSISFSPLPGERSSHQLRALKAAQEIREFVKNFTEVKTSAGVFNLNLHLALHCGTA
;
A
#
# COMPACT_ATOMS: atom_id res chain seq x y z
N MET A 1 -27.98 0.32 -16.58
CA MET A 1 -28.84 0.25 -15.37
C MET A 1 -28.96 -1.16 -14.78
N LYS A 2 -29.36 -2.20 -15.52
CA LYS A 2 -29.49 -3.57 -14.96
C LYS A 2 -28.20 -4.11 -14.33
N HIS A 3 -27.05 -3.94 -15.00
CA HIS A 3 -25.74 -4.42 -14.52
C HIS A 3 -25.30 -3.82 -13.17
N SER A 4 -25.71 -2.59 -12.86
CA SER A 4 -25.33 -1.91 -11.61
C SER A 4 -26.14 -2.40 -10.41
N GLN A 5 -27.39 -2.84 -10.63
CA GLN A 5 -28.22 -3.42 -9.57
C GLN A 5 -27.78 -4.84 -9.20
N ASP A 6 -27.26 -5.59 -10.17
CA ASP A 6 -26.74 -6.95 -9.94
C ASP A 6 -25.45 -6.96 -9.09
N ILE A 7 -24.54 -6.00 -9.33
CA ILE A 7 -23.29 -5.87 -8.57
C ILE A 7 -23.57 -5.52 -7.10
N LEU A 8 -24.53 -4.63 -6.84
CA LEU A 8 -24.87 -4.23 -5.46
C LEU A 8 -25.39 -5.40 -4.62
N ARG A 9 -26.00 -6.44 -5.22
CA ARG A 9 -26.43 -7.64 -4.49
C ARG A 9 -25.28 -8.48 -3.94
N ILE A 10 -24.09 -8.35 -4.53
CA ILE A 10 -22.88 -9.05 -4.09
C ILE A 10 -22.30 -8.40 -2.83
N TYR A 11 -22.40 -7.07 -2.73
CA TYR A 11 -21.72 -6.28 -1.71
C TYR A 11 -22.64 -5.69 -0.64
N LEU A 12 -23.96 -5.86 -0.74
CA LEU A 12 -24.91 -5.40 0.27
C LEU A 12 -25.39 -6.56 1.16
N PRO A 13 -25.67 -6.32 2.46
CA PRO A 13 -26.32 -7.30 3.32
C PRO A 13 -27.66 -7.75 2.71
N SER A 14 -28.07 -9.00 2.95
CA SER A 14 -29.22 -9.64 2.30
C SER A 14 -30.52 -8.81 2.34
N GLU A 15 -30.75 -8.09 3.44
CA GLU A 15 -31.92 -7.21 3.64
C GLU A 15 -31.86 -5.93 2.79
N ALA A 16 -30.68 -5.32 2.65
CA ALA A 16 -30.45 -4.15 1.81
C ALA A 16 -30.38 -4.52 0.32
N ALA A 17 -29.83 -5.70 -0.01
CA ALA A 17 -29.80 -6.23 -1.38
C ALA A 17 -31.20 -6.54 -1.93
N ALA A 18 -32.11 -7.04 -1.06
CA ALA A 18 -33.51 -7.28 -1.41
C ALA A 18 -34.25 -5.95 -1.70
N LYS A 19 -34.06 -4.93 -0.85
CA LYS A 19 -34.67 -3.59 -1.01
C LYS A 19 -34.07 -2.78 -2.18
N ALA A 20 -32.78 -2.92 -2.45
CA ALA A 20 -32.11 -2.29 -3.60
C ALA A 20 -32.64 -2.83 -4.94
N SER A 21 -33.08 -4.10 -4.97
CA SER A 21 -33.69 -4.72 -6.16
C SER A 21 -35.13 -4.22 -6.41
N SER A 22 -35.83 -3.73 -5.39
CA SER A 22 -37.19 -3.16 -5.48
C SER A 22 -37.23 -1.63 -5.65
N ALA A 23 -36.13 -1.04 -6.14
CA ALA A 23 -35.99 0.38 -6.52
C ALA A 23 -36.16 1.43 -5.40
N THR A 24 -36.32 1.07 -4.13
CA THR A 24 -36.39 2.05 -3.03
C THR A 24 -35.76 1.50 -1.76
N LEU A 25 -34.57 1.99 -1.40
CA LEU A 25 -34.04 1.89 -0.04
C LEU A 25 -34.67 3.02 0.78
N ASP A 26 -35.20 2.70 1.96
CA ASP A 26 -35.57 3.70 2.95
C ASP A 26 -34.30 4.42 3.49
N PRO A 27 -34.42 5.58 4.16
CA PRO A 27 -33.25 6.29 4.70
C PRO A 27 -32.38 5.42 5.62
N ALA A 28 -33.02 4.57 6.45
CA ALA A 28 -32.32 3.65 7.34
C ALA A 28 -31.53 2.56 6.58
N GLY A 29 -32.14 1.95 5.56
CA GLY A 29 -31.48 0.97 4.70
C GLY A 29 -30.38 1.58 3.85
N THR A 30 -30.52 2.85 3.45
CA THR A 30 -29.47 3.61 2.77
C THR A 30 -28.28 3.84 3.69
N GLU A 31 -28.52 4.25 4.94
CA GLU A 31 -27.46 4.45 5.93
C GLU A 31 -26.72 3.14 6.25
N GLN A 32 -27.46 2.05 6.45
CA GLN A 32 -26.88 0.73 6.70
C GLN A 32 -26.03 0.24 5.50
N ALA A 33 -26.53 0.43 4.27
CA ALA A 33 -25.79 0.11 3.06
C ALA A 33 -24.50 0.94 2.93
N LEU A 34 -24.56 2.25 3.18
CA LEU A 34 -23.39 3.13 3.12
C LEU A 34 -22.35 2.77 4.17
N ARG A 35 -22.76 2.48 5.42
CA ARG A 35 -21.84 2.01 6.47
C ARG A 35 -21.13 0.73 6.02
N HIS A 36 -21.88 -0.26 5.55
CA HIS A 36 -21.30 -1.52 5.13
C HIS A 36 -20.34 -1.38 3.93
N LEU A 37 -20.71 -0.59 2.91
CA LEU A 37 -19.83 -0.30 1.78
C LEU A 37 -18.58 0.49 2.21
N THR A 38 -18.71 1.39 3.19
CA THR A 38 -17.58 2.12 3.78
C THR A 38 -16.66 1.18 4.53
N ASP A 39 -17.18 0.20 5.26
CA ASP A 39 -16.38 -0.80 5.98
C ASP A 39 -15.61 -1.68 4.99
N ILE A 40 -16.26 -2.15 3.93
CA ILE A 40 -15.61 -2.90 2.83
C ILE A 40 -14.52 -2.04 2.19
N TYR A 41 -14.85 -0.81 1.79
CA TYR A 41 -13.90 0.09 1.16
C TYR A 41 -12.71 0.38 2.07
N THR A 42 -12.92 0.64 3.36
CA THR A 42 -11.86 0.91 4.32
C THR A 42 -10.97 -0.31 4.52
N SER A 43 -11.56 -1.51 4.57
CA SER A 43 -10.83 -2.77 4.69
C SER A 43 -9.98 -3.07 3.45
N MET A 44 -10.47 -2.73 2.25
CA MET A 44 -9.74 -2.95 1.00
C MET A 44 -8.76 -1.82 0.67
N ALA A 45 -9.02 -0.60 1.12
CA ALA A 45 -8.23 0.59 0.82
C ALA A 45 -6.76 0.45 1.25
N ALA A 46 -6.47 -0.33 2.30
CA ALA A 46 -5.11 -0.61 2.75
C ALA A 46 -4.28 -1.42 1.73
N TYR A 47 -4.94 -2.13 0.82
CA TYR A 47 -4.33 -3.00 -0.18
C TYR A 47 -4.35 -2.41 -1.59
N MET A 48 -4.87 -1.20 -1.76
CA MET A 48 -4.99 -0.54 -3.06
C MET A 48 -4.06 0.66 -3.13
N PRO A 49 -3.34 0.87 -4.25
CA PRO A 49 -2.63 2.11 -4.49
C PRO A 49 -3.58 3.30 -4.38
N ARG A 50 -3.10 4.42 -3.84
CA ARG A 50 -3.85 5.67 -3.72
C ARG A 50 -4.52 6.06 -5.03
N GLY A 51 -3.87 5.91 -6.18
CA GLY A 51 -4.47 6.24 -7.48
C GLY A 51 -5.74 5.45 -7.82
N VAL A 52 -5.79 4.17 -7.40
CA VAL A 52 -6.99 3.33 -7.53
C VAL A 52 -8.05 3.76 -6.51
N ARG A 53 -7.62 4.02 -5.28
CA ARG A 53 -8.48 4.44 -4.18
C ARG A 53 -9.19 5.78 -4.43
N THR A 54 -8.52 6.74 -5.06
CA THR A 54 -9.10 8.07 -5.37
C THR A 54 -9.94 8.10 -6.64
N GLY A 55 -10.10 6.97 -7.34
CA GLY A 55 -10.80 6.90 -8.62
C GLY A 55 -10.08 7.63 -9.76
N GLN A 56 -8.81 7.97 -9.57
CA GLN A 56 -7.98 8.64 -10.58
C GLN A 56 -7.38 7.64 -11.59
N ALA A 57 -7.32 6.35 -11.24
CA ALA A 57 -6.91 5.29 -12.14
C ALA A 57 -8.07 4.85 -13.04
N GLN A 58 -7.85 4.86 -14.36
CA GLN A 58 -8.73 4.16 -15.29
C GLN A 58 -8.53 2.66 -15.15
N LEU A 59 -9.57 1.96 -14.70
CA LEU A 59 -9.51 0.52 -14.41
C LEU A 59 -9.65 -0.38 -15.65
N GLU A 60 -10.08 0.19 -16.79
CA GLU A 60 -10.42 -0.59 -18.00
C GLU A 60 -9.25 -0.78 -18.98
N ARG A 61 -8.20 0.04 -18.91
CA ARG A 61 -6.99 -0.08 -19.75
C ARG A 61 -5.76 0.41 -18.99
N GLY A 62 -4.60 -0.20 -19.29
CA GLY A 62 -3.31 0.33 -18.85
C GLY A 62 -3.11 1.75 -19.39
N VAL A 63 -2.90 2.72 -18.49
CA VAL A 63 -2.62 4.11 -18.84
C VAL A 63 -1.11 4.30 -18.86
N ARG A 64 -0.59 4.80 -19.99
CA ARG A 64 0.81 5.22 -20.05
C ARG A 64 0.99 6.55 -19.36
N SER A 65 1.96 6.63 -18.45
CA SER A 65 2.30 7.90 -17.79
C SER A 65 3.78 8.01 -17.48
N ASP A 66 4.31 9.23 -17.54
CA ASP A 66 5.65 9.53 -17.07
C ASP A 66 5.67 9.43 -15.55
N GLN A 67 6.54 8.58 -15.01
CA GLN A 67 6.64 8.34 -13.58
C GLN A 67 8.10 8.15 -13.16
N THR A 68 8.37 8.38 -11.88
CA THR A 68 9.59 7.88 -11.24
C THR A 68 9.23 6.69 -10.39
N LEU A 69 9.80 5.54 -10.72
CA LEU A 69 9.71 4.33 -9.92
C LEU A 69 10.88 4.27 -8.95
N MET A 70 10.60 3.82 -7.73
CA MET A 70 11.57 3.52 -6.71
C MET A 70 11.34 2.09 -6.22
N LEU A 71 12.39 1.26 -6.29
CA LEU A 71 12.43 -0.02 -5.62
C LEU A 71 13.23 0.14 -4.32
N ALA A 72 12.64 -0.31 -3.21
CA ALA A 72 13.28 -0.27 -1.90
C ALA A 72 13.33 -1.69 -1.33
N ASP A 73 14.52 -2.27 -1.23
CA ASP A 73 14.75 -3.68 -0.86
C ASP A 73 15.53 -3.78 0.45
N VAL A 74 15.02 -4.56 1.42
CA VAL A 74 15.63 -4.72 2.74
C VAL A 74 16.68 -5.83 2.70
N THR A 75 17.94 -5.43 2.63
CA THR A 75 19.08 -6.35 2.64
C THR A 75 19.20 -7.06 4.00
N GLY A 76 19.40 -8.38 3.96
CA GLY A 76 19.57 -9.22 5.15
C GLY A 76 18.25 -9.74 5.75
N PHE A 77 17.10 -9.26 5.25
CA PHE A 77 15.80 -9.66 5.77
C PHE A 77 15.46 -11.11 5.45
N THR A 78 15.73 -11.58 4.22
CA THR A 78 15.56 -12.99 3.85
C THR A 78 16.26 -13.93 4.84
N THR A 79 17.54 -13.71 5.15
CA THR A 79 18.29 -14.53 6.14
C THR A 79 17.71 -14.44 7.55
N LEU A 80 17.25 -13.25 7.97
CA LEU A 80 16.58 -13.06 9.25
C LEU A 80 15.28 -13.89 9.32
N SER A 81 14.47 -13.83 8.27
CA SER A 81 13.19 -14.54 8.20
C SER A 81 13.37 -16.06 8.21
N GLU A 82 14.38 -16.57 7.51
CA GLU A 82 14.71 -18.00 7.50
C GLU A 82 15.13 -18.48 8.88
N ARG A 83 15.92 -17.70 9.63
CA ARG A 83 16.34 -18.09 10.98
C ARG A 83 15.20 -18.05 11.98
N LEU A 84 14.38 -16.99 11.95
CA LEU A 84 13.23 -16.86 12.84
C LEU A 84 12.15 -17.90 12.56
N SER A 85 11.93 -18.30 11.30
CA SER A 85 10.96 -19.34 10.96
C SER A 85 11.21 -20.68 11.66
N ARG A 86 12.46 -20.98 12.04
CA ARG A 86 12.83 -22.20 12.77
C ARG A 86 12.37 -22.21 14.22
N ILE A 87 12.05 -21.05 14.77
CA ILE A 87 11.54 -20.88 16.15
C ILE A 87 10.03 -21.18 16.21
N GLY A 88 9.36 -21.23 15.05
CA GLY A 88 7.92 -21.51 14.95
C GLY A 88 7.09 -20.23 14.97
N LYS A 89 5.92 -20.28 15.61
CA LYS A 89 4.92 -19.19 15.54
C LYS A 89 5.45 -17.85 16.07
N GLU A 90 6.16 -17.87 17.19
CA GLU A 90 6.74 -16.67 17.80
C GLU A 90 7.74 -15.98 16.88
N GLY A 91 8.57 -16.76 16.17
CA GLY A 91 9.49 -16.22 15.18
C GLY A 91 8.78 -15.57 13.99
N ALA A 92 7.65 -16.12 13.53
CA ALA A 92 6.85 -15.51 12.46
C ALA A 92 6.22 -14.17 12.88
N GLU A 93 5.76 -14.06 14.13
CA GLU A 93 5.26 -12.81 14.70
C GLU A 93 6.39 -11.77 14.80
N GLU A 94 7.58 -12.19 15.21
CA GLU A 94 8.75 -11.31 15.27
C GLU A 94 9.20 -10.82 13.89
N VAL A 95 9.24 -11.69 12.87
CA VAL A 95 9.49 -11.31 11.47
C VAL A 95 8.50 -10.23 11.02
N THR A 96 7.22 -10.42 11.31
CA THR A 96 6.15 -9.49 10.95
C THR A 96 6.32 -8.14 11.67
N GLY A 97 6.66 -8.16 12.95
CA GLY A 97 6.96 -6.94 13.72
C GLY A 97 8.14 -6.16 13.14
N ILE A 98 9.22 -6.87 12.80
CA ILE A 98 10.44 -6.27 12.25
C ILE A 98 10.17 -5.63 10.89
N ILE A 99 9.55 -6.35 9.94
CA ILE A 99 9.28 -5.76 8.62
C ILE A 99 8.34 -4.56 8.71
N ASN A 100 7.33 -4.61 9.58
CA ASN A 100 6.41 -3.50 9.77
C ASN A 100 7.08 -2.28 10.39
N SER A 101 8.10 -2.47 11.23
CA SER A 101 8.91 -1.37 11.79
C SER A 101 9.72 -0.61 10.72
N TYR A 102 10.06 -1.29 9.62
CA TYR A 102 10.73 -0.70 8.45
C TYR A 102 9.73 -0.09 7.47
N PHE A 103 8.70 -0.85 7.08
CA PHE A 103 7.78 -0.43 6.04
C PHE A 103 6.86 0.69 6.48
N SER A 104 6.37 0.69 7.72
CA SER A 104 5.40 1.72 8.16
C SER A 104 5.96 3.15 8.08
N PRO A 105 7.19 3.43 8.57
CA PRO A 105 7.81 4.75 8.41
C PRO A 105 8.12 5.08 6.94
N ILE A 106 8.62 4.11 6.17
CA ILE A 106 8.94 4.32 4.74
C ILE A 106 7.68 4.69 3.96
N ILE A 107 6.57 3.97 4.14
CA ILE A 107 5.28 4.28 3.51
C ILE A 107 4.82 5.69 3.87
N LYS A 108 4.98 6.11 5.13
CA LYS A 108 4.66 7.46 5.58
C LYS A 108 5.53 8.51 4.88
N ILE A 109 6.85 8.29 4.79
CA ILE A 109 7.78 9.19 4.10
C ILE A 109 7.37 9.32 2.63
N VAL A 110 7.16 8.20 1.93
CA VAL A 110 6.68 8.16 0.55
C VAL A 110 5.40 8.99 0.39
N GLY A 111 4.42 8.80 1.28
CA GLY A 111 3.18 9.56 1.29
C GLY A 111 3.38 11.06 1.47
N ASN A 112 4.28 11.49 2.37
CA ASN A 112 4.62 12.91 2.60
C ASN A 112 5.18 13.57 1.34
N TYR A 113 5.96 12.82 0.56
CA TYR A 113 6.47 13.31 -0.72
C TYR A 113 5.47 13.13 -1.85
N GLY A 114 4.26 12.62 -1.60
CA GLY A 114 3.22 12.41 -2.61
C GLY A 114 3.46 11.22 -3.53
N GLY A 115 4.33 10.28 -3.15
CA GLY A 115 4.45 8.97 -3.79
C GLY A 115 3.36 8.01 -3.32
N ASP A 116 3.38 6.81 -3.89
CA ASP A 116 2.41 5.76 -3.61
C ASP A 116 3.09 4.39 -3.65
N VAL A 117 2.72 3.48 -2.75
CA VAL A 117 3.21 2.09 -2.77
C VAL A 117 2.31 1.30 -3.70
N ILE A 118 2.89 0.80 -4.79
CA ILE A 118 2.16 0.07 -5.83
C ILE A 118 2.02 -1.41 -5.47
N CYS A 119 3.09 -2.00 -4.94
CA CYS A 119 3.05 -3.38 -4.46
C CYS A 119 4.18 -3.66 -3.46
N PHE A 120 3.95 -4.70 -2.66
CA PHE A 120 4.95 -5.34 -1.81
C PHE A 120 5.47 -6.58 -2.55
N ILE A 121 6.79 -6.72 -2.64
CA ILE A 121 7.46 -7.81 -3.35
C ILE A 121 8.36 -8.51 -2.33
N GLY A 122 7.78 -9.39 -1.50
CA GLY A 122 8.51 -9.99 -0.39
C GLY A 122 8.98 -8.93 0.62
N ASP A 123 10.29 -8.79 0.75
CA ASP A 123 11.00 -7.80 1.57
C ASP A 123 11.34 -6.50 0.84
N ALA A 124 10.79 -6.30 -0.36
CA ALA A 124 10.90 -5.07 -1.13
C ALA A 124 9.57 -4.32 -1.32
N LEU A 125 9.68 -3.00 -1.53
CA LEU A 125 8.59 -2.11 -1.90
C LEU A 125 8.78 -1.61 -3.32
N SER A 126 7.70 -1.63 -4.10
CA SER A 126 7.61 -0.90 -5.37
C SER A 126 6.80 0.37 -5.17
N ILE A 127 7.43 1.50 -5.45
CA ILE A 127 6.91 2.83 -5.14
C ILE A 127 6.88 3.65 -6.43
N SER A 128 5.80 4.38 -6.67
CA SER A 128 5.66 5.27 -7.81
C SER A 128 5.44 6.72 -7.39
N PHE A 129 6.07 7.62 -8.13
CA PHE A 129 5.83 9.05 -8.08
C PHE A 129 5.36 9.50 -9.46
N SER A 130 4.09 9.93 -9.54
CA SER A 130 3.48 10.46 -10.75
C SER A 130 3.41 11.99 -10.75
N PRO A 131 3.30 12.67 -11.91
CA PRO A 131 2.99 14.07 -11.97
C PRO A 131 1.73 14.40 -11.14
N LEU A 132 1.83 15.43 -10.31
CA LEU A 132 0.70 15.92 -9.51
C LEU A 132 0.23 17.24 -10.11
N PRO A 133 -1.07 17.39 -10.46
CA PRO A 133 -1.59 18.63 -11.01
C PRO A 133 -1.35 19.81 -10.06
N GLY A 134 -0.79 20.91 -10.57
CA GLY A 134 -0.54 22.12 -9.78
C GLY A 134 0.69 22.08 -8.86
N GLU A 135 1.39 20.95 -8.77
CA GLU A 135 2.63 20.85 -8.00
C GLU A 135 3.82 21.43 -8.76
N ARG A 136 4.62 22.26 -8.07
CA ARG A 136 5.85 22.83 -8.65
C ARG A 136 7.00 21.84 -8.68
N SER A 137 7.01 20.88 -7.75
CA SER A 137 8.08 19.88 -7.67
C SER A 137 7.84 18.73 -8.63
N SER A 138 8.80 18.46 -9.50
CA SER A 138 8.71 17.33 -10.42
C SER A 138 8.68 15.98 -9.68
N HIS A 139 8.10 14.96 -10.31
CA HIS A 139 8.04 13.61 -9.72
C HIS A 139 9.44 13.02 -9.48
N GLN A 140 10.44 13.35 -10.30
CA GLN A 140 11.84 12.99 -10.09
C GLN A 140 12.40 13.59 -8.81
N LEU A 141 12.18 14.90 -8.59
CA LEU A 141 12.69 15.58 -7.40
C LEU A 141 12.03 15.06 -6.12
N ARG A 142 10.71 14.82 -6.14
CA ARG A 142 9.99 14.24 -5.00
C ARG A 142 10.51 12.84 -4.67
N ALA A 143 10.70 11.99 -5.69
CA ALA A 143 11.25 10.65 -5.50
C ALA A 143 12.67 10.68 -4.90
N LEU A 144 13.53 11.58 -5.39
CA LEU A 144 14.89 11.74 -4.88
C LEU A 144 14.90 12.20 -3.42
N LYS A 145 14.07 13.19 -3.05
CA LYS A 145 13.96 13.66 -1.67
C LYS A 145 13.42 12.57 -0.74
N ALA A 146 12.40 11.84 -1.17
CA ALA A 146 11.89 10.68 -0.44
C ALA A 146 12.98 9.64 -0.20
N ALA A 147 13.75 9.29 -1.25
CA ALA A 147 14.86 8.35 -1.13
C ALA A 147 15.95 8.83 -0.15
N GLN A 148 16.24 10.13 -0.12
CA GLN A 148 17.18 10.71 0.84
C GLN A 148 16.68 10.57 2.29
N GLU A 149 15.42 10.92 2.54
CA GLU A 149 14.82 10.81 3.88
C GLU A 149 14.68 9.35 4.34
N ILE A 150 14.29 8.44 3.45
CA ILE A 150 14.26 7.00 3.72
C ILE A 150 15.65 6.50 4.12
N ARG A 151 16.70 6.91 3.38
CA ARG A 151 18.07 6.50 3.69
C ARG A 151 18.55 7.04 5.04
N GLU A 152 18.15 8.26 5.39
CA GLU A 152 18.46 8.84 6.71
C GLU A 152 17.72 8.11 7.84
N PHE A 153 16.47 7.74 7.62
CA PHE A 153 15.70 6.90 8.55
C PHE A 153 16.42 5.56 8.80
N VAL A 154 16.77 4.83 7.74
CA VAL A 154 17.36 3.47 7.86
C VAL A 154 18.72 3.47 8.54
N LYS A 155 19.52 4.55 8.43
CA LYS A 155 20.80 4.67 9.15
C LYS A 155 20.67 4.49 10.66
N ASN A 156 19.51 4.80 11.23
CA ASN A 156 19.26 4.66 12.66
C ASN A 156 18.71 3.28 13.07
N PHE A 157 18.49 2.37 12.11
CA PHE A 157 17.80 1.09 12.31
C PHE A 157 18.66 -0.14 11.97
N THR A 158 19.96 0.05 11.71
CA THR A 158 20.83 -0.98 11.13
C THR A 158 20.99 -2.25 11.95
N GLU A 159 20.92 -2.19 13.29
CA GLU A 159 21.05 -3.36 14.16
C GLU A 159 19.69 -3.78 14.73
N VAL A 160 19.25 -4.99 14.38
CA VAL A 160 18.01 -5.59 14.86
C VAL A 160 18.32 -6.79 15.74
N LYS A 161 17.94 -6.70 17.01
CA LYS A 161 18.06 -7.79 17.98
C LYS A 161 16.81 -8.66 17.91
N THR A 162 16.99 -9.96 17.80
CA THR A 162 15.90 -10.93 17.72
C THR A 162 16.14 -12.15 18.61
N SER A 163 15.11 -12.98 18.77
CA SER A 163 15.25 -14.29 19.43
C SER A 163 16.26 -15.23 18.74
N ALA A 164 16.56 -15.01 17.45
CA ALA A 164 17.54 -15.76 16.68
C ALA A 164 18.94 -15.10 16.62
N GLY A 165 19.17 -14.04 17.40
CA GLY A 165 20.44 -13.30 17.47
C GLY A 165 20.34 -11.88 16.92
N VAL A 166 21.49 -11.29 16.60
CA VAL A 166 21.56 -9.91 16.10
C VAL A 166 21.79 -9.93 14.60
N PHE A 167 21.02 -9.13 13.88
CA PHE A 167 21.07 -9.02 12.43
C PHE A 167 21.33 -7.58 12.02
N ASN A 168 22.17 -7.41 11.00
CA ASN A 168 22.36 -6.12 10.38
C ASN A 168 21.44 -6.02 9.16
N LEU A 169 20.47 -5.12 9.23
CA LEU A 169 19.58 -4.83 8.12
C LEU A 169 19.99 -3.50 7.47
N ASN A 170 19.89 -3.46 6.16
CA ASN A 170 20.12 -2.25 5.37
C ASN A 170 19.03 -2.13 4.30
N LEU A 171 18.98 -0.99 3.63
CA LEU A 171 18.03 -0.76 2.54
C LEU A 171 18.76 -0.35 1.26
N HIS A 172 18.50 -1.06 0.18
CA HIS A 172 18.91 -0.67 -1.17
C HIS A 172 17.77 0.06 -1.87
N LEU A 173 18.09 1.22 -2.44
CA LEU A 173 17.16 2.05 -3.18
C LEU A 173 17.61 2.14 -4.64
N ALA A 174 16.73 1.76 -5.56
CA ALA A 174 16.92 1.96 -6.99
C ALA A 174 15.84 2.91 -7.53
N LEU A 175 16.25 3.90 -8.33
CA LEU A 175 15.35 4.89 -8.92
C LEU A 175 15.44 4.82 -10.44
N HIS A 176 14.29 4.84 -11.11
CA HIS A 176 14.19 4.92 -12.56
C HIS A 176 13.09 5.91 -12.94
N CYS A 177 13.31 6.71 -13.98
CA CYS A 177 12.33 7.65 -14.51
C CYS A 177 12.07 7.32 -15.98
N GLY A 178 10.80 7.21 -16.34
CA GLY A 178 10.40 6.93 -17.72
C GLY A 178 8.89 6.87 -17.88
N THR A 179 8.46 6.66 -19.12
CA THR A 179 7.06 6.41 -19.46
C THR A 179 6.78 4.91 -19.38
N ALA A 180 5.80 4.51 -18.57
CA ALA A 180 5.33 3.12 -18.46
C ALA A 180 3.83 3.06 -18.73
#